data_AF-A0A0B1S7L4-F1
#
_entry.id   AF-A0A0B1S7L4-F1
#
_cell.length_a   1.000
_cell.length_b   1.000
_cell.length_c   1.000
_cell.angle_alpha   90.00
_cell.angle_beta   90.00
_cell.angle_gamma   90.00
#
_symmetry.space_group_name_H-M   'P 1'
#
loop_
_entity.id
_entity.type
_entity.pdbx_description
1 polymer ?
#
loop_
_entity_poly.entity_id
_entity_poly.type
_entity_poly.pdbx_seq_one_letter_code
_entity_poly.pdbx_strand_id
1 'polypeptide(L)'
;MWPKWDKKSTHIDFQPLESPRVEIRAGSRVRFLEKLVDVAVILAQCLLVIAILFSLLKIFVIFHVGYLPAQNDQNSGTLGPAEPRLVAMFEDFMKSYNKAYVSVEEVNYRFSVFVKNVMYFEEEEKKNPGLDLDVTRFADWTEEEMRK
;
A
#
# COMPACT_ATOMS: atom_id res chain seq x y z
N MET A 1 -12.64 104.72 19.12
CA MET A 1 -12.97 104.03 20.39
C MET A 1 -12.97 102.53 20.08
N TRP A 2 -11.98 101.78 20.57
CA TRP A 2 -11.86 100.33 20.34
C TRP A 2 -12.23 99.57 21.62
N PRO A 3 -12.93 98.42 21.56
CA PRO A 3 -13.27 97.68 22.75
C PRO A 3 -12.07 96.84 23.22
N LYS A 4 -11.80 96.88 24.53
CA LYS A 4 -10.79 96.03 25.18
C LYS A 4 -11.38 94.64 25.38
N TRP A 5 -10.70 93.61 24.87
CA TRP A 5 -11.05 92.22 25.13
C TRP A 5 -10.27 91.73 26.35
N ASP A 6 -10.99 91.49 27.43
CA ASP A 6 -10.56 90.84 28.65
C ASP A 6 -10.44 89.32 28.42
N LYS A 7 -9.20 88.83 28.35
CA LYS A 7 -8.91 87.40 28.22
C LYS A 7 -9.21 86.69 29.54
N LYS A 8 -10.43 86.18 29.72
CA LYS A 8 -10.67 85.07 30.66
C LYS A 8 -10.23 83.77 29.99
N SER A 9 -9.03 83.31 30.31
CA SER A 9 -8.57 81.96 29.97
C SER A 9 -9.29 80.97 30.86
N THR A 10 -10.27 80.26 30.30
CA THR A 10 -10.80 79.04 30.90
C THR A 10 -9.72 77.98 30.77
N HIS A 11 -9.18 77.52 31.91
CA HIS A 11 -8.20 76.44 31.97
C HIS A 11 -8.90 75.13 31.59
N ILE A 12 -8.90 74.79 30.31
CA ILE A 12 -9.41 73.51 29.82
C ILE A 12 -8.34 72.48 30.12
N ASP A 13 -8.59 71.66 31.15
CA ASP A 13 -7.72 70.57 31.54
C ASP A 13 -8.00 69.37 30.63
N PHE A 14 -7.09 69.10 29.69
CA PHE A 14 -7.21 67.97 28.79
C PHE A 14 -6.71 66.71 29.50
N GLN A 15 -7.61 65.93 30.08
CA GLN A 15 -7.28 64.55 30.43
C GLN A 15 -7.09 63.74 29.15
N PRO A 16 -5.96 63.03 28.99
CA PRO A 16 -5.79 62.08 27.89
C PRO A 16 -6.87 61.01 28.01
N LEU A 17 -7.73 60.90 26.99
CA LEU A 17 -8.60 59.75 26.82
C LEU A 17 -7.69 58.55 26.54
N GLU A 18 -7.39 57.74 27.56
CA GLU A 18 -6.88 56.40 27.36
C GLU A 18 -7.94 55.64 26.56
N SER A 19 -7.69 55.46 25.26
CA SER A 19 -8.48 54.53 24.48
C SER A 19 -8.26 53.14 25.07
N PRO A 20 -9.31 52.32 25.27
CA PRO A 20 -9.09 50.93 25.62
C PRO A 20 -8.32 50.31 24.47
N ARG A 21 -7.05 50.03 24.73
CA ARG A 21 -6.09 49.44 23.80
C ARG A 21 -6.57 48.02 23.45
N VAL A 22 -7.48 47.90 22.48
CA VAL A 22 -7.88 46.62 21.89
C VAL A 22 -6.81 46.19 20.91
N GLU A 23 -5.62 45.85 21.43
CA GLU A 23 -4.50 45.35 20.62
C GLU A 23 -3.91 44.05 21.18
N ILE A 24 -4.69 43.21 21.88
CA ILE A 24 -4.18 41.91 22.32
C ILE A 24 -5.25 40.83 22.15
N ARG A 25 -5.55 40.49 20.89
CA ARG A 25 -6.22 39.21 20.57
C ARG A 25 -5.84 38.68 19.18
N ALA A 26 -5.54 39.57 18.23
CA ALA A 26 -5.14 39.18 16.87
C ALA A 26 -3.76 38.50 16.83
N GLY A 27 -2.74 39.03 17.50
CA GLY A 27 -1.38 38.50 17.44
C GLY A 27 -1.20 37.08 18.01
N SER A 28 -2.03 36.66 18.98
CA SER A 28 -1.97 35.29 19.52
C SER A 28 -2.53 34.24 18.56
N ARG A 29 -3.52 34.62 17.73
CA ARG A 29 -4.11 33.73 16.74
C ARG A 29 -3.20 33.55 15.54
N VAL A 30 -2.55 34.63 15.08
CA VAL A 30 -1.60 34.57 13.96
C VAL A 30 -0.41 33.66 14.27
N ARG A 31 0.22 33.83 15.45
CA ARG A 31 1.32 32.96 15.90
C ARG A 31 0.92 31.50 16.09
N PHE A 32 -0.35 31.24 16.43
CA PHE A 32 -0.88 29.89 16.55
C PHE A 32 -1.11 29.27 15.16
N LEU A 33 -1.64 30.04 14.22
CA LEU A 33 -1.84 29.62 12.84
C LEU A 33 -0.51 29.31 12.14
N GLU A 34 0.54 30.11 12.35
CA GLU A 34 1.88 29.84 11.83
C GLU A 34 2.41 28.47 12.31
N LYS A 35 2.31 28.19 13.61
CA LYS A 35 2.71 26.88 14.16
C LYS A 35 1.88 25.72 13.62
N LEU A 36 0.58 25.94 13.36
CA LEU A 36 -0.28 24.92 12.74
C LEU A 36 0.13 24.64 11.30
N VAL A 37 0.52 25.67 10.55
CA VAL A 37 1.05 25.52 9.19
C VAL A 37 2.35 24.72 9.22
N ASP A 38 3.27 25.03 10.14
CA ASP A 38 4.53 24.27 10.28
C ASP A 38 4.27 22.79 10.62
N VAL A 39 3.35 22.52 11.55
CA VAL A 39 2.93 21.14 11.88
C VAL A 39 2.32 20.44 10.67
N ALA A 40 1.44 21.12 9.92
CA ALA A 40 0.84 20.57 8.72
C ALA A 40 1.90 20.26 7.64
N VAL A 41 2.90 21.13 7.47
CA VAL A 41 4.02 20.91 6.54
C VAL A 41 4.87 19.71 6.97
N ILE A 42 5.18 19.58 8.26
CA ILE A 42 5.90 18.42 8.80
C ILE A 42 5.13 17.12 8.56
N LEU A 43 3.82 17.12 8.83
CA LEU A 43 2.97 15.96 8.59
C LEU A 43 2.91 15.58 7.11
N ALA A 44 2.78 16.55 6.22
CA ALA A 44 2.82 16.31 4.78
C ALA A 44 4.16 15.72 4.32
N GLN A 45 5.28 16.23 4.87
CA GLN A 45 6.61 15.70 4.58
C GLN A 45 6.78 14.27 5.09
N CYS A 46 6.28 13.95 6.29
CA CYS A 46 6.29 12.59 6.82
C CYS A 46 5.49 11.62 5.93
N LEU A 47 4.31 12.03 5.45
CA LEU A 47 3.50 11.22 4.55
C LEU A 47 4.20 10.97 3.21
N LEU A 48 4.87 11.99 2.67
CA LEU A 48 5.65 11.85 1.43
C LEU A 48 6.81 10.86 1.61
N VAL A 49 7.53 10.92 2.73
CA VAL A 49 8.61 9.97 3.04
C VAL A 49 8.06 8.54 3.17
N ILE A 50 6.95 8.35 3.86
CA ILE A 50 6.30 7.03 4.00
C ILE A 50 5.89 6.49 2.62
N ALA A 51 5.31 7.33 1.76
CA ALA A 51 4.92 6.94 0.41
C ALA A 51 6.13 6.49 -0.42
N ILE A 52 7.24 7.24 -0.37
CA ILE A 52 8.48 6.86 -1.05
C ILE A 52 9.00 5.52 -0.53
N LEU A 53 9.05 5.32 0.80
CA LEU A 53 9.49 4.06 1.40
C LEU A 53 8.61 2.88 0.97
N PHE A 54 7.30 3.06 0.91
CA PHE A 54 6.36 2.04 0.44
C PHE A 54 6.58 1.70 -1.04
N SER A 55 6.78 2.72 -1.89
CA SER A 55 7.12 2.53 -3.30
C SER A 55 8.43 1.77 -3.48
N LEU A 56 9.47 2.10 -2.70
CA LEU A 56 10.75 1.38 -2.73
C LEU A 56 10.61 -0.07 -2.26
N LEU A 57 9.84 -0.33 -1.20
CA LEU A 57 9.54 -1.69 -0.74
C LEU A 57 8.80 -2.49 -1.82
N LYS A 58 7.81 -1.89 -2.49
CA LYS A 58 7.10 -2.52 -3.62
C LYS A 58 8.04 -2.85 -4.77
N ILE A 59 8.93 -1.94 -5.15
CA ILE A 59 9.94 -2.18 -6.19
C ILE A 59 10.89 -3.29 -5.75
N PHE A 60 11.33 -3.30 -4.49
CA PHE A 60 12.19 -4.35 -3.95
C PHE A 60 11.49 -5.72 -3.94
N VAL A 61 10.21 -5.78 -3.58
CA VAL A 61 9.40 -7.00 -3.66
C VAL A 61 9.22 -7.45 -5.11
N ILE A 62 8.94 -6.54 -6.04
CA ILE A 62 8.88 -6.84 -7.48
C ILE A 62 10.24 -7.31 -7.99
N PHE A 63 11.35 -6.74 -7.52
CA PHE A 63 12.68 -7.17 -7.92
C PHE A 63 13.04 -8.55 -7.35
N HIS A 64 12.65 -8.84 -6.10
CA HIS A 64 12.91 -10.13 -5.46
C HIS A 64 11.96 -11.25 -5.94
N VAL A 65 10.73 -10.92 -6.31
CA VAL A 65 9.70 -11.89 -6.76
C VAL A 65 9.61 -11.95 -8.29
N GLY A 66 9.95 -10.87 -9.00
CA GLY A 66 9.73 -10.68 -10.44
C GLY A 66 10.89 -11.04 -11.36
N TYR A 67 11.90 -11.77 -10.87
CA TYR A 67 12.81 -12.53 -11.74
C TYR A 67 12.33 -13.96 -12.00
N LEU A 68 11.10 -14.32 -11.61
CA LEU A 68 10.39 -15.41 -12.26
C LEU A 68 9.87 -14.87 -13.61
N PRO A 69 10.25 -15.46 -14.75
CA PRO A 69 9.80 -14.96 -16.05
C PRO A 69 8.27 -14.95 -16.09
N ALA A 70 7.74 -13.81 -16.51
CA ALA A 70 6.32 -13.53 -16.64
C ALA A 70 5.60 -14.63 -17.45
N GLN A 71 4.71 -15.37 -16.80
CA GLN A 71 3.55 -15.91 -17.50
C GLN A 71 2.47 -14.83 -17.50
N ASN A 72 2.07 -14.48 -18.72
CA ASN A 72 1.09 -13.45 -19.03
C ASN A 72 -0.32 -13.97 -18.71
N ASP A 73 -0.69 -13.98 -17.43
CA ASP A 73 -2.05 -14.35 -17.01
C ASP A 73 -2.90 -13.11 -16.72
N GLN A 74 -3.71 -12.73 -17.72
CA GLN A 74 -4.86 -11.85 -17.55
C GLN A 74 -6.06 -12.52 -16.81
N ASN A 75 -5.83 -13.61 -16.07
CA ASN A 75 -6.82 -14.20 -15.16
C ASN A 75 -6.12 -14.76 -13.92
N SER A 76 -5.41 -13.90 -13.17
CA SER A 76 -5.04 -14.25 -11.80
C SER A 76 -6.29 -14.19 -10.92
N GLY A 77 -7.07 -15.28 -10.96
CA GLY A 77 -7.87 -15.68 -9.83
C GLY A 77 -6.93 -15.73 -8.64
N THR A 78 -7.07 -14.75 -7.76
CA THR A 78 -6.39 -14.61 -6.48
C THR A 78 -6.02 -15.98 -5.92
N LEU A 79 -4.72 -16.32 -5.86
CA LEU A 79 -4.26 -17.43 -5.03
C LEU A 79 -4.48 -17.00 -3.57
N GLY A 80 -5.73 -17.14 -3.14
CA GLY A 80 -6.14 -17.11 -1.76
C GLY A 80 -5.54 -18.29 -1.01
N PRO A 81 -6.02 -18.60 0.22
CA PRO A 81 -5.70 -19.88 0.84
C PRO A 81 -5.95 -20.99 -0.19
N ALA A 82 -4.94 -21.83 -0.45
CA ALA A 82 -5.00 -22.88 -1.45
C ALA A 82 -6.32 -23.64 -1.31
N GLU A 83 -7.07 -23.76 -2.41
CA GLU A 83 -8.40 -24.34 -2.39
C GLU A 83 -8.32 -25.74 -1.75
N PRO A 84 -9.17 -26.08 -0.76
CA PRO A 84 -9.12 -27.38 -0.08
C PRO A 84 -9.12 -28.58 -1.04
N ARG A 85 -9.77 -28.41 -2.20
CA ARG A 85 -9.77 -29.37 -3.31
C ARG A 85 -8.36 -29.71 -3.82
N LEU A 86 -7.54 -28.70 -4.08
CA LEU A 86 -6.19 -28.86 -4.61
C LEU A 86 -5.25 -29.53 -3.60
N VAL A 87 -5.43 -29.23 -2.32
CA VAL A 87 -4.69 -29.89 -1.23
C VAL A 87 -5.01 -31.38 -1.21
N ALA A 88 -6.30 -31.75 -1.24
CA ALA A 88 -6.71 -33.15 -1.28
C ALA A 88 -6.20 -33.86 -2.55
N MET A 89 -6.29 -33.24 -3.72
CA MET A 89 -5.73 -33.78 -4.97
C MET A 89 -4.22 -34.01 -4.87
N PHE A 90 -3.47 -33.10 -4.24
CA PHE A 90 -2.04 -33.27 -4.07
C PHE A 90 -1.69 -34.39 -3.09
N GLU A 91 -2.45 -34.53 -2.00
CA GLU A 91 -2.30 -35.67 -1.08
C GLU A 91 -2.55 -37.00 -1.78
N ASP A 92 -3.58 -37.08 -2.61
CA ASP A 92 -3.91 -38.28 -3.37
C ASP A 92 -2.90 -38.54 -4.49
N PHE A 93 -2.39 -37.50 -5.15
CA PHE A 93 -1.26 -37.60 -6.08
C PHE A 93 -0.02 -38.18 -5.41
N MET A 94 0.35 -37.69 -4.22
CA MET A 94 1.50 -38.19 -3.49
C MET A 94 1.35 -39.67 -3.13
N LYS A 95 0.15 -40.08 -2.69
CA LYS A 95 -0.15 -41.49 -2.39
C LYS A 95 -0.10 -42.35 -3.66
N SER A 96 -0.75 -41.89 -4.73
CA SER A 96 -0.91 -42.65 -5.98
C SER A 96 0.42 -42.92 -6.68
N TYR A 97 1.36 -41.98 -6.60
CA TYR A 97 2.68 -42.10 -7.21
C TYR A 97 3.82 -42.34 -6.21
N ASN A 98 3.48 -42.66 -4.95
CA ASN A 98 4.42 -42.91 -3.86
C ASN A 98 5.51 -41.82 -3.75
N LYS A 99 5.08 -40.56 -3.83
CA LYS A 99 5.98 -39.39 -3.73
C LYS A 99 6.23 -39.08 -2.26
N ALA A 100 7.50 -38.85 -1.95
CA ALA A 100 7.94 -38.32 -0.67
C ALA A 100 9.01 -37.26 -0.94
N TYR A 101 8.90 -36.14 -0.24
CA TYR A 101 9.81 -35.00 -0.36
C TYR A 101 10.62 -34.85 0.92
N VAL A 102 11.85 -34.34 0.80
CA VAL A 102 12.83 -34.36 1.89
C VAL A 102 12.53 -33.31 2.95
N SER A 103 11.96 -32.18 2.53
CA SER A 103 11.77 -31.00 3.39
C SER A 103 10.40 -30.38 3.18
N VAL A 104 9.94 -29.61 4.18
CA VAL A 104 8.67 -28.86 4.09
C VAL A 104 8.75 -27.82 2.97
N GLU A 105 9.92 -27.22 2.78
CA GLU A 105 10.20 -26.29 1.70
C GLU A 105 10.02 -26.95 0.33
N GLU A 106 10.50 -28.19 0.18
CA GLU A 106 10.31 -28.97 -1.05
C GLU A 106 8.85 -29.38 -1.25
N VAL A 107 8.14 -29.79 -0.20
CA VAL A 107 6.70 -30.07 -0.27
C VAL A 107 5.94 -28.85 -0.77
N ASN A 108 6.19 -27.68 -0.20
CA ASN A 108 5.54 -26.43 -0.59
C ASN A 108 5.88 -26.04 -2.03
N TYR A 109 7.13 -26.20 -2.43
CA TYR A 109 7.56 -25.96 -3.81
C TYR A 109 6.84 -26.91 -4.79
N ARG A 110 6.86 -28.21 -4.53
CA ARG A 110 6.22 -29.23 -5.37
C ARG A 110 4.71 -29.07 -5.44
N PHE A 111 4.08 -28.68 -4.33
CA PHE A 111 2.66 -28.32 -4.31
C PHE A 111 2.37 -27.11 -5.20
N SER A 112 3.22 -26.07 -5.17
CA SER A 112 3.03 -24.90 -6.03
C SER A 112 3.14 -25.25 -7.52
N VAL A 113 4.06 -26.13 -7.90
CA VAL A 113 4.22 -26.61 -9.28
C VAL A 113 3.02 -27.47 -9.68
N PHE A 114 2.58 -28.36 -8.78
CA PHE A 114 1.40 -29.19 -9.00
C PHE A 114 0.13 -28.36 -9.26
N VAL A 115 -0.14 -27.36 -8.41
CA VAL A 115 -1.30 -26.47 -8.58
C VAL A 115 -1.25 -25.77 -9.94
N LYS A 116 -0.08 -25.24 -10.31
CA LYS A 116 0.10 -24.58 -11.60
C LYS A 116 -0.21 -25.51 -12.77
N ASN A 117 0.29 -26.74 -12.73
CA ASN A 117 0.09 -27.72 -13.80
C ASN A 117 -1.38 -28.19 -13.89
N VAL A 118 -2.04 -28.43 -12.75
CA VAL A 118 -3.47 -28.80 -12.72
C VAL A 118 -4.34 -27.67 -13.29
N MET A 119 -4.08 -26.42 -12.90
CA MET A 119 -4.82 -25.28 -13.46
C MET A 119 -4.63 -25.18 -14.98
N TYR A 120 -3.40 -25.40 -15.47
CA TYR A 120 -3.13 -25.44 -16.90
C TYR A 120 -3.93 -26.55 -17.61
N PHE A 121 -4.02 -27.75 -17.03
CA PHE A 121 -4.82 -28.84 -17.60
C PHE A 121 -6.30 -28.45 -17.71
N GLU A 122 -6.89 -27.95 -16.63
CA GLU A 122 -8.29 -27.52 -16.59
C GLU A 122 -8.59 -26.41 -17.62
N GLU A 123 -7.66 -25.49 -17.82
CA GLU A 123 -7.78 -24.44 -18.84
C GLU A 123 -7.70 -24.98 -20.27
N GLU A 124 -6.81 -25.93 -20.54
CA GLU A 124 -6.65 -26.54 -21.86
C GLU A 124 -7.83 -27.43 -22.23
N GLU A 125 -8.37 -28.20 -21.29
CA GLU A 125 -9.61 -28.98 -21.48
C GLU A 125 -10.79 -28.06 -21.81
N LYS A 126 -10.89 -26.91 -21.12
CA LYS A 126 -11.94 -25.92 -21.38
C LYS A 126 -11.84 -25.31 -22.77
N LYS A 127 -10.62 -25.10 -23.28
CA LYS A 127 -10.38 -24.56 -24.63
C LYS A 127 -10.60 -25.61 -25.72
N ASN A 128 -10.37 -26.89 -25.43
CA ASN A 128 -10.39 -27.98 -26.41
C ASN A 128 -11.42 -29.05 -26.03
N PRO A 129 -12.69 -28.91 -26.44
CA PRO A 129 -13.72 -29.91 -26.14
C PRO A 129 -13.34 -31.31 -26.64
N GLY A 130 -13.25 -32.27 -25.72
CA GLY A 130 -12.84 -33.66 -26.00
C GLY A 130 -11.38 -33.97 -25.64
N LEU A 131 -10.61 -32.98 -25.20
CA LEU A 131 -9.35 -33.17 -24.50
C LEU A 131 -9.65 -33.48 -23.02
N ASP A 132 -8.97 -34.48 -22.48
CA ASP A 132 -9.07 -34.94 -21.08
C ASP A 132 -7.63 -35.14 -20.58
N LEU A 133 -7.14 -34.22 -19.77
CA LEU A 133 -5.78 -34.14 -19.25
C LEU A 133 -5.77 -34.51 -17.77
N ASP A 134 -5.44 -35.77 -17.51
CA ASP A 134 -5.37 -36.28 -16.14
C ASP A 134 -4.06 -35.93 -15.43
N VAL A 135 -4.09 -35.99 -14.10
CA VAL A 135 -2.91 -35.85 -13.25
C VAL A 135 -1.99 -37.06 -13.45
N THR A 136 -0.80 -36.81 -13.99
CA THR A 136 0.23 -37.85 -14.19
C THR A 136 1.32 -37.79 -13.11
N ARG A 137 2.22 -38.78 -13.10
CA ARG A 137 3.39 -38.82 -12.20
C ARG A 137 4.36 -37.63 -12.29
N PHE A 138 4.20 -36.80 -13.31
CA PHE A 138 5.01 -35.61 -13.62
C PHE A 138 4.27 -34.31 -13.31
N ALA A 139 3.08 -34.37 -12.71
CA ALA A 139 2.30 -33.18 -12.38
C ALA A 139 3.04 -32.23 -11.42
N ASP A 140 4.04 -32.69 -10.68
CA ASP A 140 4.90 -31.89 -9.80
C ASP A 140 6.19 -31.36 -10.45
N TRP A 141 6.37 -31.56 -11.78
CA TRP A 141 7.59 -31.16 -12.50
C TRP A 141 7.41 -29.84 -13.24
N THR A 142 8.49 -29.06 -13.31
CA THR A 142 8.54 -27.89 -14.21
C THR A 142 8.87 -28.30 -15.64
N GLU A 143 8.62 -27.42 -16.61
CA GLU A 143 8.99 -27.66 -18.01
C GLU A 143 10.49 -27.93 -18.18
N GLU A 144 11.33 -27.25 -17.41
CA GLU A 144 12.78 -27.45 -17.43
C GLU A 144 13.20 -28.81 -16.86
N GLU A 145 12.46 -29.34 -15.87
CA GLU A 145 12.68 -30.68 -15.33
C GLU A 145 12.22 -31.74 -16.33
N MET A 146 11.11 -31.52 -17.03
CA MET A 146 10.59 -32.41 -18.07
C MET A 146 11.51 -32.55 -19.27
N ARG A 147 12.31 -31.51 -19.57
CA ARG A 147 13.20 -31.47 -20.73
C ARG A 147 14.57 -32.13 -20.49
N LYS A 148 14.90 -32.49 -19.24
CA LYS A 148 16.17 -33.14 -18.89
C LYS A 148 16.12 -34.64 -19.14
#